data_AF-A0A5C6EG15-F1
#
_entry.id   AF-A0A5C6EG15-F1
#
_cell.length_a   1.000
_cell.length_b   1.000
_cell.length_c   1.000
_cell.angle_alpha   90.00
_cell.angle_beta   90.00
_cell.angle_gamma   90.00
#
_symmetry.space_group_name_H-M   'P 1'
#
loop_
_entity.id
_entity.type
_entity.pdbx_description
1 polymer ?
#
loop_
_entity_poly.entity_id
_entity_poly.type
_entity_poly.pdbx_seq_one_letter_code
_entity_poly.pdbx_strand_id
1 'polypeptide(L)'
;MPRLNHNDAIGDRYDGELFSDPPLSDPDGQKVDSPFRPDRIVSGGQTGIDRAGLDVAIDLGIEHGGWCPKGRLAEDGTVPAKYQLTEYSSPKYSARTAQNVIDSDATLILYERKLIGGTLLTARLCKRHKRPCFLIQMDAEGPQEAIVWLSELRPATLNIAGPRESTSPGIAGRARPLLLEMLSQPV
;
A
#
# COMPACT_ATOMS: atom_id res chain seq x y z
N MET A 1 39.87 20.59 -7.84
CA MET A 1 38.49 20.46 -8.37
C MET A 1 38.29 19.03 -8.86
N PRO A 2 37.79 18.09 -8.04
CA PRO A 2 37.52 16.74 -8.55
C PRO A 2 36.15 16.71 -9.21
N ARG A 3 36.13 16.17 -10.43
CA ARG A 3 34.92 15.85 -11.22
C ARG A 3 34.20 14.67 -10.57
N LEU A 4 32.89 14.79 -10.37
CA LEU A 4 32.04 13.69 -9.93
C LEU A 4 31.73 12.80 -11.13
N ASN A 5 32.16 11.53 -11.05
CA ASN A 5 31.84 10.49 -12.02
C ASN A 5 30.38 10.03 -11.88
N HIS A 6 29.72 9.86 -13.02
CA HIS A 6 28.54 9.02 -13.19
C HIS A 6 28.94 7.55 -13.02
N ASN A 7 28.53 6.93 -11.92
CA ASN A 7 28.08 5.54 -11.79
C ASN A 7 28.23 5.14 -10.32
N ASP A 8 27.13 5.18 -9.58
CA ASP A 8 26.98 4.35 -8.40
C ASP A 8 25.61 3.67 -8.51
N ALA A 9 25.59 2.63 -9.34
CA ALA A 9 24.59 1.57 -9.30
C ALA A 9 24.78 0.79 -7.99
N ILE A 10 24.16 1.28 -6.91
CA ILE A 10 24.13 0.60 -5.62
C ILE A 10 22.84 -0.23 -5.55
N GLY A 11 22.99 -1.53 -5.83
CA GLY A 11 22.30 -2.61 -5.14
C GLY A 11 20.78 -2.68 -5.26
N ASP A 12 20.30 -3.28 -6.35
CA ASP A 12 18.97 -3.87 -6.46
C ASP A 12 18.87 -5.12 -5.57
N ARG A 13 18.35 -4.97 -4.35
CA ARG A 13 17.60 -5.99 -3.59
C ARG A 13 16.98 -5.34 -2.35
N TYR A 14 15.70 -5.61 -2.13
CA TYR A 14 15.05 -5.37 -0.85
C TYR A 14 15.36 -6.59 0.00
N ASP A 15 16.31 -6.46 0.93
CA ASP A 15 16.65 -7.53 1.87
C ASP A 15 15.50 -7.61 2.89
N GLY A 16 14.67 -8.65 2.76
CA GLY A 16 13.34 -8.82 3.34
C GLY A 16 13.23 -8.86 4.87
N GLU A 17 14.11 -8.18 5.60
CA GLU A 17 13.89 -7.94 7.04
C GLU A 17 13.02 -6.68 7.22
N LEU A 18 11.72 -6.94 7.16
CA LEU A 18 10.68 -6.11 7.77
C LEU A 18 10.44 -6.64 9.19
N PHE A 19 10.22 -5.69 10.10
CA PHE A 19 10.08 -5.82 11.55
C PHE A 19 9.72 -7.21 12.08
N SER A 20 10.54 -7.66 13.04
CA SER A 20 10.35 -8.80 13.94
C SER A 20 8.89 -9.12 14.19
N ASP A 21 8.58 -10.41 14.11
CA ASP A 21 7.31 -11.03 14.48
C ASP A 21 6.57 -10.19 15.53
N PRO A 22 5.28 -9.85 15.32
CA PRO A 22 4.48 -9.29 16.39
C PRO A 22 4.61 -10.22 17.61
N PRO A 23 4.65 -9.68 18.84
CA PRO A 23 4.79 -10.53 20.02
C PRO A 23 3.71 -11.61 20.00
N LEU A 24 4.14 -12.86 19.83
CA LEU A 24 3.31 -14.03 20.10
C LEU A 24 3.04 -14.07 21.59
N SER A 25 2.03 -13.33 22.05
CA SER A 25 1.10 -13.67 23.13
C SER A 25 0.44 -12.40 23.68
N ASP A 26 -0.87 -12.33 23.50
CA ASP A 26 -1.75 -11.77 24.53
C ASP A 26 -1.68 -12.71 25.75
N PRO A 27 -1.40 -12.24 26.98
CA PRO A 27 -1.37 -13.09 28.19
C PRO A 27 -2.68 -13.85 28.46
N ASP A 28 -3.79 -13.46 27.81
CA ASP A 28 -5.11 -14.10 27.95
C ASP A 28 -5.42 -15.19 26.91
N GLY A 29 -4.51 -15.50 25.97
CA GLY A 29 -4.62 -16.70 25.14
C GLY A 29 -5.82 -16.75 24.17
N GLN A 30 -6.47 -15.63 23.86
CA GLN A 30 -7.41 -15.56 22.75
C GLN A 30 -6.64 -15.39 21.43
N LYS A 31 -6.58 -16.47 20.64
CA LYS A 31 -6.32 -16.35 19.20
C LYS A 31 -7.32 -15.36 18.63
N VAL A 32 -6.85 -14.30 17.99
CA VAL A 32 -7.72 -13.34 17.31
C VAL A 32 -8.15 -13.97 15.98
N ASP A 33 -9.02 -14.98 16.06
CA ASP A 33 -9.62 -15.67 14.91
C ASP A 33 -10.79 -14.85 14.30
N SER A 34 -10.98 -13.60 14.75
CA SER A 34 -11.99 -12.71 14.16
C SER A 34 -11.41 -12.00 12.93
N PRO A 35 -12.12 -12.00 11.80
CA PRO A 35 -11.74 -11.15 10.69
C PRO A 35 -11.75 -9.66 11.09
N PHE A 36 -10.77 -8.92 10.61
CA PHE A 36 -10.67 -7.48 10.84
C PHE A 36 -10.78 -6.70 9.52
N ARG A 37 -11.54 -5.60 9.55
CA ARG A 37 -11.65 -4.65 8.45
C ARG A 37 -11.28 -3.25 8.95
N PRO A 38 -10.35 -2.54 8.30
CA PRO A 38 -10.04 -1.15 8.61
C PRO A 38 -11.28 -0.25 8.43
N ASP A 39 -11.36 0.82 9.23
CA ASP A 39 -12.40 1.84 9.10
C ASP A 39 -12.20 2.70 7.84
N ARG A 40 -10.93 2.88 7.45
CA ARG A 40 -10.54 3.74 6.33
C ARG A 40 -9.45 3.13 5.46
N ILE A 41 -9.64 3.22 4.15
CA ILE A 41 -8.62 2.91 3.14
C ILE A 41 -8.08 4.19 2.51
N VAL A 42 -6.76 4.35 2.51
CA VAL A 42 -6.10 5.46 1.82
C VAL A 42 -5.20 4.98 0.68
N SER A 43 -5.10 5.80 -0.36
CA SER A 43 -4.14 5.60 -1.44
C SER A 43 -3.89 6.91 -2.19
N GLY A 44 -2.95 6.92 -3.15
CA GLY A 44 -2.59 8.14 -3.89
C GLY A 44 -3.20 8.29 -5.27
N GLY A 45 -4.14 7.43 -5.66
CA GLY A 45 -4.97 7.60 -6.86
C GLY A 45 -4.28 7.32 -8.20
N GLN A 46 -3.04 6.84 -8.18
CA GLN A 46 -2.37 6.37 -9.41
C GLN A 46 -3.17 5.21 -10.04
N THR A 47 -3.03 4.97 -11.33
CA THR A 47 -3.56 3.74 -11.94
C THR A 47 -2.99 2.50 -11.24
N GLY A 48 -3.61 1.33 -11.46
CA GLY A 48 -3.15 0.07 -10.88
C GLY A 48 -3.61 -0.11 -9.44
N ILE A 49 -2.70 -0.52 -8.56
CA ILE A 49 -3.04 -0.90 -7.18
C ILE A 49 -3.69 0.23 -6.38
N ASP A 50 -3.23 1.47 -6.56
CA ASP A 50 -3.78 2.62 -5.84
C ASP A 50 -5.30 2.75 -6.08
N ARG A 51 -5.74 2.61 -7.33
CA ARG A 51 -7.17 2.64 -7.68
C ARG A 51 -7.91 1.36 -7.32
N ALA A 52 -7.27 0.19 -7.40
CA ALA A 52 -7.89 -1.05 -6.95
C ALA A 52 -8.28 -0.98 -5.46
N GLY A 53 -7.41 -0.44 -4.61
CA GLY A 53 -7.70 -0.21 -3.20
C GLY A 53 -8.88 0.75 -2.99
N LEU A 54 -8.90 1.88 -3.72
CA LEU A 54 -9.98 2.86 -3.62
C LEU A 54 -11.32 2.34 -4.17
N ASP A 55 -11.30 1.61 -5.28
CA ASP A 55 -12.50 1.01 -5.88
C ASP A 55 -13.10 -0.05 -4.94
N VAL A 56 -12.28 -0.90 -4.32
CA VAL A 56 -12.74 -1.89 -3.33
C VAL A 56 -13.32 -1.20 -2.08
N ALA A 57 -12.70 -0.13 -1.60
CA ALA A 57 -13.23 0.63 -0.48
C ALA A 57 -14.63 1.20 -0.80
N ILE A 58 -14.81 1.78 -1.99
CA ILE A 58 -16.11 2.26 -2.47
C ILE A 58 -17.13 1.11 -2.54
N ASP A 59 -16.76 -0.02 -3.16
CA ASP A 59 -17.64 -1.17 -3.34
C ASP A 59 -18.13 -1.76 -2.00
N LEU A 60 -17.28 -1.72 -0.97
CA LEU A 60 -17.58 -2.22 0.36
C LEU A 60 -18.16 -1.17 1.33
N GLY A 61 -18.28 0.09 0.88
CA GLY A 61 -18.73 1.21 1.73
C GLY A 61 -17.76 1.58 2.85
N ILE A 62 -16.47 1.25 2.70
CA ILE A 62 -15.41 1.66 3.64
C ILE A 62 -15.04 3.12 3.35
N GLU A 63 -14.76 3.90 4.38
CA GLU A 63 -14.32 5.28 4.18
C GLU A 63 -13.03 5.29 3.34
N HIS A 64 -12.97 6.14 2.31
CA HIS A 64 -11.80 6.18 1.42
C HIS A 64 -11.20 7.58 1.30
N GLY A 65 -9.92 7.63 0.91
CA GLY A 65 -9.27 8.87 0.52
C GLY A 65 -7.76 8.73 0.37
N GLY A 66 -7.02 9.74 0.83
CA GLY A 66 -5.56 9.77 0.80
C GLY A 66 -5.00 10.97 0.05
N TRP A 67 -3.67 11.00 -0.08
CA TRP A 67 -2.94 12.12 -0.65
C TRP A 67 -2.59 11.85 -2.12
N CYS A 68 -3.00 12.74 -3.01
CA CYS A 68 -2.61 12.75 -4.42
C CYS A 68 -1.68 13.93 -4.73
N PRO A 69 -0.94 13.94 -5.85
CA PRO A 69 -0.13 15.10 -6.23
C PRO A 69 -0.98 16.34 -6.48
N LYS A 70 -0.38 17.53 -6.34
CA LYS A 70 -0.99 18.79 -6.80
C LYS A 70 -1.50 18.67 -8.24
N GLY A 71 -2.71 19.14 -8.49
CA GLY A 71 -3.43 19.00 -9.76
C GLY A 71 -4.06 17.62 -9.97
N ARG A 72 -4.13 16.78 -8.92
CA ARG A 72 -4.64 15.41 -8.96
C ARG A 72 -4.00 14.57 -10.08
N LEU A 73 -2.69 14.63 -10.22
CA LEU A 73 -1.99 13.98 -11.33
C LEU A 73 -1.91 12.45 -11.15
N ALA A 74 -2.18 11.72 -12.22
CA ALA A 74 -1.93 10.30 -12.43
C ALA A 74 -1.34 10.08 -13.84
N GLU A 75 -0.91 8.85 -14.15
CA GLU A 75 -0.27 8.58 -15.44
C GLU A 75 -1.22 8.70 -16.65
N ASP A 76 -2.51 8.52 -16.42
CA ASP A 76 -3.58 8.63 -17.40
C ASP A 76 -4.29 10.00 -17.34
N GLY A 77 -3.68 10.99 -16.69
CA GLY A 77 -4.18 12.35 -16.60
C GLY A 77 -4.63 12.73 -15.19
N THR A 78 -5.88 13.12 -15.03
CA THR A 78 -6.42 13.59 -13.74
C THR A 78 -7.09 12.44 -12.99
N VAL A 79 -6.77 12.30 -11.70
CA VAL A 79 -7.41 11.31 -10.82
C VAL A 79 -8.92 11.59 -10.75
N PRO A 80 -9.78 10.60 -11.07
CA PRO A 80 -11.24 10.75 -11.08
C PRO A 80 -11.80 11.36 -9.79
N ALA A 81 -12.85 12.19 -9.94
CA ALA A 81 -13.49 12.90 -8.82
C ALA A 81 -14.21 11.97 -7.83
N LYS A 82 -14.53 10.73 -8.23
CA LYS A 82 -15.12 9.71 -7.33
C LYS A 82 -14.19 9.32 -6.17
N TYR A 83 -12.90 9.60 -6.27
CA TYR A 83 -11.93 9.34 -5.21
C TYR A 83 -11.77 10.56 -4.30
N GLN A 84 -12.08 10.40 -3.02
CA GLN A 84 -12.03 11.44 -1.97
C GLN A 84 -10.59 11.79 -1.56
N LEU A 85 -9.75 12.16 -2.53
CA LEU A 85 -8.34 12.47 -2.33
C LEU A 85 -8.10 13.94 -2.05
N THR A 86 -7.15 14.20 -1.16
CA THR A 86 -6.63 15.53 -0.85
C THR A 86 -5.38 15.80 -1.68
N GLU A 87 -5.28 16.96 -2.29
CA GLU A 87 -4.07 17.35 -3.01
C GLU A 87 -2.95 17.69 -2.02
N TYR A 88 -1.77 17.13 -2.28
CA TYR A 88 -0.54 17.55 -1.62
C TYR A 88 -0.01 18.84 -2.24
N SER A 89 0.77 19.61 -1.49
CA SER A 89 1.31 20.91 -1.95
C SER A 89 2.26 20.81 -3.15
N SER A 90 2.83 19.62 -3.39
CA SER A 90 3.81 19.33 -4.43
C SER A 90 3.25 18.41 -5.52
N PRO A 91 3.63 18.60 -6.80
CA PRO A 91 3.29 17.68 -7.88
C PRO A 91 4.16 16.40 -7.88
N LYS A 92 5.19 16.31 -7.03
CA LYS A 92 6.09 15.15 -6.99
C LYS A 92 5.40 13.96 -6.34
N TYR A 93 5.37 12.82 -7.05
CA TYR A 93 4.80 11.57 -6.53
C TYR A 93 5.44 11.09 -5.22
N SER A 94 6.74 11.29 -5.02
CA SER A 94 7.41 10.85 -3.78
C SER A 94 6.87 11.54 -2.52
N ALA A 95 6.42 12.79 -2.63
CA ALA A 95 5.89 13.56 -1.50
C ALA A 95 4.53 13.00 -1.04
N ARG A 96 3.61 12.76 -1.98
CA ARG A 96 2.32 12.12 -1.66
C ARG A 96 2.49 10.69 -1.17
N THR A 97 3.46 9.93 -1.70
CA THR A 97 3.71 8.55 -1.26
C THR A 97 4.16 8.53 0.20
N ALA A 98 5.09 9.43 0.57
CA ALA A 98 5.51 9.57 1.97
C ALA A 98 4.33 9.97 2.87
N GLN A 99 3.50 10.92 2.45
CA GLN A 99 2.38 11.37 3.27
C GLN A 99 1.33 10.27 3.51
N ASN A 100 0.99 9.47 2.49
CA ASN A 100 0.09 8.32 2.67
C ASN A 100 0.65 7.28 3.65
N VAL A 101 1.97 7.04 3.64
CA VAL A 101 2.62 6.16 4.63
C VAL A 101 2.56 6.77 6.03
N ILE A 102 2.88 8.06 6.17
CA ILE A 102 2.96 8.75 7.46
C ILE A 102 1.59 8.84 8.14
N ASP A 103 0.53 9.14 7.38
CA ASP A 103 -0.83 9.36 7.90
C ASP A 103 -1.70 8.09 7.93
N SER A 104 -1.07 6.92 7.80
CA SER A 104 -1.74 5.62 7.94
C SER A 104 -1.15 4.85 9.12
N ASP A 105 -1.95 3.94 9.69
CA ASP A 105 -1.50 3.07 10.77
C ASP A 105 -0.65 1.93 10.22
N ALA A 106 -0.94 1.49 9.00
CA ALA A 106 -0.22 0.44 8.31
C ALA A 106 -0.29 0.60 6.79
N THR A 107 0.63 -0.04 6.07
CA THR A 107 0.62 -0.09 4.61
C THR A 107 0.61 -1.52 4.08
N LEU A 108 -0.36 -1.84 3.23
CA LEU A 108 -0.39 -3.05 2.41
C LEU A 108 0.19 -2.74 1.03
N ILE A 109 1.25 -3.47 0.65
CA ILE A 109 1.90 -3.32 -0.65
C ILE A 109 1.63 -4.57 -1.50
N LEU A 110 0.90 -4.40 -2.60
CA LEU A 110 0.68 -5.47 -3.57
C LEU A 110 1.62 -5.28 -4.76
N TYR A 111 2.26 -6.36 -5.20
CA TYR A 111 3.18 -6.33 -6.33
C TYR A 111 3.22 -7.67 -7.07
N GLU A 112 3.93 -7.68 -8.19
CA GLU A 112 4.25 -8.89 -8.95
C GLU A 112 5.75 -8.94 -9.18
N ARG A 113 6.34 -10.13 -9.12
CA ARG A 113 7.78 -10.40 -9.33
C ARG A 113 8.72 -9.68 -8.38
N LYS A 114 8.89 -8.36 -8.53
CA LYS A 114 9.86 -7.55 -7.79
C LYS A 114 9.32 -6.17 -7.45
N LEU A 115 9.69 -5.67 -6.27
CA LEU A 115 9.49 -4.28 -5.89
C LEU A 115 10.40 -3.37 -6.74
N ILE A 116 9.81 -2.51 -7.56
CA ILE A 116 10.52 -1.53 -8.38
C ILE A 116 9.86 -0.16 -8.30
N GLY A 117 10.62 0.89 -8.64
CA GLY A 117 10.10 2.24 -8.76
C GLY A 117 9.33 2.74 -7.51
N GLY A 118 8.11 3.22 -7.72
CA GLY A 118 7.24 3.76 -6.67
C GLY A 118 6.92 2.74 -5.57
N THR A 119 6.74 1.46 -5.92
CA THR A 119 6.45 0.39 -4.97
C THR A 119 7.62 0.15 -4.01
N LEU A 120 8.85 0.10 -4.55
CA LEU A 120 10.07 -0.02 -3.73
C LEU A 120 10.28 1.23 -2.84
N LEU A 121 9.94 2.42 -3.35
CA LEU A 121 9.97 3.64 -2.56
C LEU A 121 9.01 3.55 -1.37
N THR A 122 7.77 3.08 -1.57
CA THR A 122 6.79 2.89 -0.48
C THR A 122 7.35 1.98 0.61
N ALA A 123 7.88 0.80 0.24
CA ALA A 123 8.46 -0.14 1.22
C ALA A 123 9.63 0.49 2.02
N ARG A 124 10.49 1.28 1.36
CA ARG A 124 11.58 2.03 2.01
C ARG A 124 11.06 3.12 2.95
N LEU A 125 9.95 3.78 2.60
CA LEU A 125 9.31 4.80 3.43
C LEU A 125 8.67 4.18 4.66
N CYS A 126 7.99 3.04 4.54
CA CYS A 126 7.44 2.32 5.70
C CYS A 126 8.54 1.98 6.71
N LYS A 127 9.66 1.41 6.22
CA LYS A 127 10.84 1.12 7.06
C LYS A 127 11.41 2.38 7.73
N ARG A 128 11.58 3.46 6.96
CA ARG A 128 12.13 4.74 7.45
C ARG A 128 11.26 5.38 8.53
N HIS A 129 9.95 5.34 8.36
CA HIS A 129 8.98 5.96 9.28
C HIS A 129 8.48 5.00 10.36
N LYS A 130 9.03 3.77 10.43
CA LYS A 130 8.62 2.73 11.38
C LYS A 130 7.12 2.46 11.35
N ARG A 131 6.55 2.46 10.14
CA ARG A 131 5.16 2.11 9.90
C ARG A 131 5.06 0.62 9.56
N PRO A 132 4.18 -0.16 10.22
CA PRO A 132 3.90 -1.54 9.85
C PRO A 132 3.59 -1.65 8.36
N CYS A 133 4.16 -2.68 7.73
CA CYS A 133 4.04 -2.87 6.30
C CYS A 133 3.96 -4.36 5.98
N PHE A 134 2.95 -4.76 5.22
CA PHE A 134 2.80 -6.12 4.70
C PHE A 134 2.91 -6.11 3.19
N LEU A 135 3.63 -7.08 2.64
CA LEU A 135 3.89 -7.21 1.21
C LEU A 135 3.21 -8.47 0.71
N ILE A 136 2.43 -8.37 -0.37
CA ILE A 136 1.85 -9.51 -1.08
C ILE A 136 2.44 -9.56 -2.48
N GLN A 137 3.14 -10.66 -2.79
CA GLN A 137 3.51 -11.01 -4.14
C GLN A 137 2.36 -11.76 -4.83
N MET A 138 1.48 -11.02 -5.52
CA MET A 138 0.21 -11.53 -6.03
C MET A 138 0.34 -12.64 -7.10
N ASP A 139 1.51 -12.78 -7.73
CA ASP A 139 1.79 -13.84 -8.70
C ASP A 139 2.32 -15.14 -8.05
N ALA A 140 2.46 -15.16 -6.72
CA ALA A 140 2.97 -16.29 -5.96
C ALA A 140 2.17 -16.60 -4.67
N GLU A 141 1.48 -15.60 -4.13
CA GLU A 141 0.88 -15.65 -2.79
C GLU A 141 -0.63 -15.39 -2.84
N GLY A 142 -1.35 -15.99 -1.88
CA GLY A 142 -2.76 -15.69 -1.61
C GLY A 142 -2.93 -14.65 -0.49
N PRO A 143 -4.17 -14.23 -0.20
CA PRO A 143 -4.42 -13.18 0.79
C PRO A 143 -4.31 -13.64 2.25
N GLN A 144 -4.15 -14.94 2.51
CA GLN A 144 -4.35 -15.53 3.84
C GLN A 144 -3.42 -14.93 4.92
N GLU A 145 -2.13 -14.77 4.63
CA GLU A 145 -1.18 -14.20 5.60
C GLU A 145 -1.47 -12.72 5.87
N ALA A 146 -1.92 -11.98 4.84
CA ALA A 146 -2.31 -10.59 4.99
C ALA A 146 -3.61 -10.43 5.80
N ILE A 147 -4.54 -11.38 5.71
CA ILE A 147 -5.74 -11.43 6.56
C ILE A 147 -5.34 -11.61 8.02
N VAL A 148 -4.46 -12.57 8.31
CA VAL A 148 -3.95 -12.80 9.68
C VAL A 148 -3.25 -11.55 10.19
N TRP A 149 -2.37 -10.95 9.39
CA TRP A 149 -1.67 -9.72 9.74
C TRP A 149 -2.63 -8.56 10.05
N LEU A 150 -3.72 -8.39 9.28
CA LEU A 150 -4.74 -7.38 9.56
C LEU A 150 -5.49 -7.65 10.87
N SER A 151 -5.82 -8.92 11.15
CA SER A 151 -6.50 -9.31 12.40
C SER A 151 -5.66 -9.11 13.65
N GLU A 152 -4.33 -9.27 13.55
CA GLU A 152 -3.38 -9.03 14.63
C GLU A 152 -3.09 -7.53 14.82
N LEU A 153 -2.87 -6.80 13.73
CA LEU A 153 -2.45 -5.40 13.79
C LEU A 153 -3.62 -4.43 14.02
N ARG A 154 -4.80 -4.75 13.47
CA ARG A 154 -6.05 -3.97 13.53
C ARG A 154 -5.88 -2.47 13.20
N PRO A 155 -5.30 -2.10 12.04
CA PRO A 155 -5.12 -0.69 11.67
C PRO A 155 -6.46 -0.02 11.38
N ALA A 156 -6.75 1.13 12.01
CA ALA A 156 -7.95 1.90 11.70
C ALA A 156 -7.87 2.50 10.29
N THR A 157 -6.70 3.02 9.90
CA THR A 157 -6.41 3.51 8.55
C THR A 157 -5.34 2.65 7.87
N LEU A 158 -5.72 1.97 6.79
CA LEU A 158 -4.81 1.16 5.97
C LEU A 158 -4.49 1.87 4.64
N ASN A 159 -3.20 2.10 4.39
CA ASN A 159 -2.72 2.54 3.08
C ASN A 159 -2.55 1.35 2.14
N ILE A 160 -3.09 1.42 0.92
CA ILE A 160 -2.90 0.41 -0.12
C ILE A 160 -2.06 1.00 -1.25
N ALA A 161 -0.96 0.34 -1.59
CA ALA A 161 0.00 0.82 -2.58
C ALA A 161 0.55 -0.30 -3.46
N GLY A 162 0.99 0.05 -4.66
CA GLY A 162 1.63 -0.91 -5.56
C GLY A 162 1.92 -0.31 -6.95
N PRO A 163 2.27 -1.15 -7.95
CA PRO A 163 2.62 -0.63 -9.25
C PRO A 163 1.40 -0.10 -10.01
N ARG A 164 1.73 0.79 -10.96
CA ARG A 164 0.80 1.42 -11.89
C ARG A 164 0.58 0.57 -13.14
N GLU A 165 -0.52 0.79 -13.84
CA GLU A 165 -0.90 0.01 -15.03
C GLU A 165 0.20 -0.02 -16.10
N SER A 166 0.85 1.12 -16.37
CA SER A 166 1.95 1.16 -17.35
C SER A 166 3.15 0.27 -17.00
N THR A 167 3.31 -0.09 -15.73
CA THR A 167 4.40 -0.96 -15.25
C THR A 167 3.98 -2.41 -15.00
N SER A 168 2.70 -2.64 -14.69
CA SER A 168 2.09 -3.96 -14.67
C SER A 168 0.66 -3.87 -15.24
N PRO A 169 0.48 -4.18 -16.54
CA PRO A 169 -0.82 -4.09 -17.18
C PRO A 169 -1.84 -5.07 -16.60
N GLY A 170 -3.05 -4.58 -16.34
CA GLY A 170 -4.17 -5.34 -15.77
C GLY A 170 -4.06 -5.60 -14.27
N ILE A 171 -3.10 -4.97 -13.58
CA ILE A 171 -2.82 -5.27 -12.18
C ILE A 171 -3.98 -4.88 -11.27
N ALA A 172 -4.71 -3.79 -11.55
CA ALA A 172 -5.87 -3.44 -10.76
C ALA A 172 -6.94 -4.55 -10.79
N GLY A 173 -7.18 -5.13 -11.96
CA GLY A 173 -8.14 -6.22 -12.13
C GLY A 173 -7.74 -7.49 -11.39
N ARG A 174 -6.42 -7.80 -11.35
CA ARG A 174 -5.90 -8.95 -10.60
C ARG A 174 -5.88 -8.72 -9.08
N ALA A 175 -5.64 -7.49 -8.63
CA ALA A 175 -5.63 -7.15 -7.21
C ALA A 175 -7.03 -7.12 -6.59
N ARG A 176 -8.05 -6.71 -7.36
CA ARG A 176 -9.42 -6.57 -6.87
C ARG A 176 -9.99 -7.82 -6.16
N PRO A 177 -9.92 -9.05 -6.71
CA PRO A 177 -10.42 -10.24 -6.02
C PRO A 177 -9.69 -10.50 -4.70
N LEU A 178 -8.36 -10.36 -4.65
CA LEU A 178 -7.58 -10.53 -3.42
C LEU A 178 -8.02 -9.51 -2.35
N LEU A 179 -8.12 -8.24 -2.74
CA LEU A 179 -8.55 -7.16 -1.84
C LEU A 179 -9.98 -7.36 -1.32
N LEU A 180 -10.89 -7.83 -2.17
CA LEU A 180 -12.26 -8.17 -1.72
C LEU A 180 -12.26 -9.33 -0.74
N GLU A 181 -11.51 -10.39 -1.00
CA GLU A 181 -11.41 -11.53 -0.09
C GLU A 181 -10.86 -11.11 1.27
N MET A 182 -9.88 -10.21 1.30
CA MET A 182 -9.32 -9.64 2.52
C MET A 182 -10.29 -8.75 3.29
N LEU A 183 -11.01 -7.87 2.60
CA LEU A 183 -11.74 -6.75 3.22
C LEU A 183 -13.26 -6.97 3.34
N SER A 184 -13.81 -8.01 2.72
CA SER A 184 -15.24 -8.34 2.81
C SER A 184 -15.63 -9.18 4.03
N GLN A 185 -14.64 -9.59 4.82
CA GLN A 185 -14.87 -10.43 5.97
C GLN A 185 -15.72 -9.67 7.02
N PRO A 186 -16.79 -10.27 7.56
CA PRO A 186 -17.70 -9.60 8.49
C PRO A 186 -17.02 -9.39 9.85
N VAL A 187 -16.83 -8.12 10.25
CA VAL A 187 -16.29 -7.72 11.55
C VAL A 187 -17.31 -7.88 12.67
#